data_AF-A0A7J5Y9M2-F1
#
_entry.id   AF-A0A7J5Y9M2-F1
#
_cell.length_a   1.000
_cell.length_b   1.000
_cell.length_c   1.000
_cell.angle_alpha   90.00
_cell.angle_beta   90.00
_cell.angle_gamma   90.00
#
_symmetry.space_group_name_H-M   'P 1'
#
loop_
_entity.id
_entity.type
_entity.pdbx_description
1 polymer ?
#
loop_
_entity_poly.entity_id
_entity_poly.type
_entity_poly.pdbx_seq_one_letter_code
_entity_poly.pdbx_strand_id
1 'polypeptide(L)' 'MTFTSDSVIFTKHPVNQTVSQGNAARLGCAVQGLTEPDIVWMKDGEKLYSTDQMFITLGEQHWETYHSS' A
#
# COMPACT_ATOMS: atom_id res chain seq x y z
N MET A 1 -10.16 20.87 23.18
CA MET A 1 -9.25 20.81 22.01
C MET A 1 -9.05 19.32 21.73
N THR A 2 -9.81 18.77 20.78
CA THR A 2 -9.77 17.35 20.45
C THR A 2 -8.55 17.09 19.57
N PHE A 3 -7.56 16.38 20.09
CA PHE A 3 -6.44 15.88 19.30
C PHE A 3 -6.99 14.73 18.44
N THR A 4 -7.36 15.02 17.20
CA THR A 4 -7.63 13.97 16.21
C THR A 4 -6.28 13.37 15.84
N SER A 5 -6.03 12.15 16.33
CA SER A 5 -4.83 11.40 15.97
C SER A 5 -4.89 11.10 14.48
N ASP A 6 -3.96 11.65 13.69
CA ASP A 6 -3.76 11.34 12.25
C ASP A 6 -3.20 9.92 12.07
N SER A 7 -3.90 8.93 12.62
CA SER A 7 -3.49 7.53 12.57
C SER A 7 -3.89 6.92 11.24
N VAL A 8 -2.91 6.35 10.55
CA VAL A 8 -3.11 5.51 9.37
C VAL A 8 -3.36 4.08 9.83
N ILE A 9 -4.47 3.49 9.37
CA ILE A 9 -4.90 2.14 9.73
C ILE A 9 -4.99 1.31 8.46
N PHE A 10 -4.41 0.10 8.47
CA PHE A 10 -4.61 -0.86 7.39
C PHE A 10 -6.04 -1.36 7.38
N THR A 11 -6.74 -1.12 6.28
CA THR A 11 -8.07 -1.68 6.01
C THR A 11 -7.96 -2.95 5.17
N LYS A 12 -6.86 -3.11 4.42
CA LYS A 12 -6.52 -4.31 3.65
C LYS A 12 -5.03 -4.57 3.71
N HIS A 13 -4.68 -5.75 4.21
CA HIS A 13 -3.29 -6.21 4.25
C HIS A 13 -2.91 -6.88 2.93
N PRO A 14 -1.63 -6.78 2.52
CA PRO A 14 -1.12 -7.62 1.45
C PRO A 14 -1.20 -9.08 1.85
N VAL A 15 -1.46 -9.95 0.88
CA VAL A 15 -1.57 -11.40 1.09
C VAL A 15 -0.37 -12.11 0.48
N ASN A 16 0.01 -13.23 1.08
CA ASN A 16 1.05 -14.10 0.52
C ASN A 16 0.59 -14.65 -0.83
N GLN A 17 1.44 -14.54 -1.83
CA GLN A 17 1.17 -15.05 -3.18
C GLN A 17 2.32 -15.92 -3.66
N THR A 18 1.96 -17.01 -4.33
CA THR A 18 2.90 -17.88 -5.06
C THR A 18 2.56 -17.79 -6.53
N VAL A 19 3.50 -17.28 -7.33
CA VAL A 19 3.34 -17.14 -8.79
C VAL A 19 4.36 -18.03 -9.50
N SER A 20 4.00 -18.49 -10.70
CA SER A 20 4.94 -19.21 -11.56
C SER A 20 6.06 -18.29 -12.01
N GLN A 21 7.25 -18.85 -12.18
CA GLN A 21 8.40 -18.13 -12.73
C GLN A 21 8.04 -17.51 -14.09
N GLY A 22 8.37 -16.22 -14.26
CA GLY A 22 8.06 -15.46 -15.48
C GLY A 22 6.70 -14.76 -15.48
N ASN A 23 5.84 -15.01 -14.49
CA ASN A 23 4.58 -14.28 -14.31
C ASN A 23 4.74 -13.12 -13.32
N ALA A 24 4.02 -12.02 -13.56
CA ALA A 24 3.98 -10.89 -12.65
C ALA A 24 3.20 -11.22 -11.37
N ALA A 25 3.75 -10.83 -10.22
CA ALA A 25 3.04 -10.84 -8.94
C ALA A 25 2.45 -9.45 -8.67
N ARG A 26 1.21 -9.39 -8.18
CA ARG A 26 0.55 -8.12 -7.81
C ARG A 26 0.18 -8.11 -6.34
N LEU A 27 0.94 -7.39 -5.54
CA LEU A 27 0.64 -7.15 -4.14
C LEU A 27 -0.19 -5.87 -4.03
N GLY A 28 -1.19 -5.86 -3.14
CA GLY A 28 -2.02 -4.69 -2.91
C GLY A 28 -2.30 -4.50 -1.44
N CYS A 29 -2.32 -3.24 -0.99
CA CYS A 29 -2.74 -2.89 0.36
C CYS A 29 -3.61 -1.63 0.33
N ALA A 30 -4.47 -1.51 1.33
CA ALA A 30 -5.31 -0.33 1.51
C ALA A 30 -5.23 0.16 2.95
N VAL A 31 -5.23 1.48 3.09
CA VAL A 31 -5.12 2.18 4.35
C VAL A 31 -6.15 3.31 4.43
N GLN A 32 -6.57 3.62 5.64
CA GLN A 32 -7.45 4.73 5.95
C GLN A 32 -6.75 5.68 6.93
N GLY A 33 -6.90 6.98 6.72
CA GLY A 33 -6.25 8.01 7.52
C GLY A 33 -6.82 9.40 7.22
N LEU A 34 -6.57 10.35 8.11
CA LEU A 34 -6.99 11.74 7.90
C LEU A 34 -6.02 12.51 7.01
N THR A 35 -4.77 12.08 6.96
CA THR A 35 -3.70 12.67 6.14
C THR A 35 -3.20 11.66 5.10
N GLU A 36 -2.63 12.18 4.02
CA GLU A 36 -2.00 11.35 2.99
C GLU A 36 -0.88 10.48 3.60
N PRO A 37 -0.96 9.15 3.44
CA PRO A 37 0.00 8.23 4.05
C PRO A 37 1.22 8.02 3.15
N ASP A 38 2.41 7.93 3.78
CA ASP A 38 3.62 7.45 3.11
C ASP A 38 3.61 5.91 3.04
N ILE A 39 3.35 5.34 1.86
CA ILE A 39 3.32 3.89 1.67
C ILE A 39 4.59 3.42 0.94
N VAL A 40 5.32 2.50 1.57
CA VAL A 40 6.58 1.96 1.06
C VAL A 40 6.50 0.44 0.99
N TRP A 41 6.83 -0.11 -0.18
CA TRP A 41 6.98 -1.56 -0.36
C TRP A 41 8.41 -1.98 -0.04
N MET A 42 8.54 -3.09 0.69
CA MET A 42 9.83 -3.63 1.13
C MET A 42 9.93 -5.10 0.70
N LYS A 43 11.11 -5.50 0.22
CA LYS A 43 11.44 -6.90 -0.02
C LYS A 43 12.81 -7.20 0.58
N ASP A 44 12.86 -8.22 1.43
CA ASP A 44 14.10 -8.69 2.05
C ASP A 44 14.93 -7.59 2.76
N GLY A 45 14.25 -6.57 3.29
CA GLY A 45 14.89 -5.43 3.97
C GLY A 45 15.24 -4.25 3.08
N GLU A 46 15.03 -4.35 1.76
CA GLU A 46 15.27 -3.28 0.79
C GLU A 46 13.97 -2.63 0.32
N LYS A 47 14.02 -1.30 0.11
CA LYS A 47 12.91 -0.55 -0.46
C LYS A 47 12.74 -0.93 -1.93
N LEU A 48 11.53 -1.33 -2.28
CA LEU A 48 11.12 -1.51 -3.66
C LEU A 48 10.73 -0.16 -4.25
N TYR A 49 11.58 0.36 -5.12
CA TYR A 49 11.26 1.49 -5.97
C TYR A 49 10.60 0.93 -7.23
N SER A 50 9.30 1.17 -7.38
CA SER A 50 8.57 0.72 -8.58
C SER A 50 8.47 1.87 -9.58
N THR A 51 8.49 1.52 -10.88
CA THR A 51 8.16 2.40 -12.00
C THR A 51 6.65 2.64 -12.14
N ASP A 52 5.80 1.87 -11.44
CA ASP A 52 4.35 1.77 -11.62
C ASP A 52 3.60 1.78 -10.27
N GLN A 53 4.06 2.56 -9.28
CA GLN A 53 3.33 2.77 -8.03
C GLN A 53 2.06 3.59 -8.30
N MET A 54 0.93 2.90 -8.46
CA MET A 54 -0.36 3.55 -8.62
C MET A 54 -1.03 3.69 -7.25
N PHE A 55 -1.25 4.94 -6.84
CA PHE A 55 -2.09 5.29 -5.69
C PHE A 55 -3.49 5.64 -6.20
N ILE A 56 -4.50 4.99 -5.65
CA ILE A 56 -5.90 5.27 -5.96
C ILE A 56 -6.59 5.72 -4.67
N THR A 57 -7.16 6.93 -4.70
CA THR A 57 -8.04 7.41 -3.64
C THR A 57 -9.45 6.87 -3.87
N LEU A 58 -9.89 5.95 -3.01
CA LEU A 58 -11.25 5.38 -3.05
C LEU A 58 -12.26 6.25 -2.26
N GLY A 59 -11.77 7.31 -1.61
CA GLY A 59 -12.52 8.34 -0.88
C GLY A 59 -11.58 9.41 -0.30
N GLU A 60 -12.11 10.42 0.39
CA GLU A 60 -11.31 11.54 0.95
C GLU A 60 -10.22 11.10 1.94
N GLN A 61 -10.36 9.90 2.50
CA GLN A 61 -9.52 9.36 3.58
C GLN A 61 -9.08 7.91 3.33
N HIS A 62 -9.22 7.41 2.10
CA HIS A 62 -8.94 6.01 1.79
C HIS A 62 -8.00 5.88 0.61
N TRP A 63 -6.87 5.19 0.81
CA TRP A 63 -5.84 4.97 -0.19
C TRP A 63 -5.62 3.49 -0.42
N GLU A 64 -5.53 3.10 -1.69
CA GLU A 64 -5.08 1.79 -2.11
C GLU A 64 -3.83 1.92 -2.98
N THR A 65 -2.84 1.06 -2.74
CA THR A 65 -1.63 0.96 -3.57
C THR A 65 -1.38 -0.47 -4.03
N TYR A 66 -0.72 -0.59 -5.18
CA TYR A 66 -0.31 -1.85 -5.74
C TYR A 66 1.17 -1.85 -6.08
N HIS A 67 1.83 -2.97 -5.81
CA HIS A 67 3.17 -3.25 -6.31
C HIS A 67 3.13 -4.45 -7.25
N SER A 68 3.56 -4.24 -8.49
CA SER A 68 3.88 -5.30 -9.44
C SER A 68 5.39 -5.46 -9.57
N SER A 69 5.89 -6.68 -9.37
CA SER A 69 7.31 -7.03 -9.62
C SER A 69 7.51 -7.56 -11.02
#